data_AF-A0A954M383-F1
#
_entry.id   AF-A0A954M383-F1
#
_cell.length_a   1.000
_cell.length_b   1.000
_cell.length_c   1.000
_cell.angle_alpha   90.00
_cell.angle_beta   90.00
_cell.angle_gamma   90.00
#
_symmetry.space_group_name_H-M   'P 1'
#
loop_
_entity.id
_entity.type
_entity.pdbx_description
1 polymer ?
#
loop_
_entity_poly.entity_id
_entity_poly.type
_entity_poly.pdbx_seq_one_letter_code
_entity_poly.pdbx_strand_id
1 'polypeptide(L)' 'MAEQNEQQRRYREFLDLMPLTLALAGLPDSEHGRYYSEEQIETRLFAVRHAYKAARNLVREIVSKS' A
#
# COMPACT_ATOMS: atom_id res chain seq x y z
N MET A 1 1.12 24.64 8.75
CA MET A 1 -0.14 24.23 9.41
C MET A 1 -1.09 23.47 8.47
N ALA A 2 -1.65 24.07 7.42
CA ALA A 2 -2.58 23.36 6.52
C ALA A 2 -1.96 22.15 5.77
N GLU A 3 -0.73 22.31 5.27
CA GLU A 3 0.00 21.23 4.58
C GLU A 3 0.36 20.06 5.52
N GLN A 4 0.70 20.36 6.78
CA GLN A 4 0.98 19.34 7.80
C GLN A 4 -0.28 18.52 8.10
N ASN A 5 -1.44 19.18 8.18
CA ASN A 5 -2.73 18.51 8.38
C ASN A 5 -3.08 17.62 7.17
N GLU A 6 -2.82 18.08 5.95
CA GLU A 6 -3.07 17.26 4.75
C GLU A 6 -2.12 16.05 4.68
N GLN A 7 -0.84 16.23 4.99
CA GLN A 7 0.13 15.14 5.05
C GLN A 7 -0.29 14.09 6.08
N GLN A 8 -0.71 14.52 7.27
CA GLN A 8 -1.19 13.63 8.32
C GLN A 8 -2.46 12.87 7.90
N ARG A 9 -3.39 13.54 7.19
CA ARG A 9 -4.59 12.90 6.63
C ARG A 9 -4.23 11.83 5.58
N ARG A 10 -3.34 12.15 4.64
CA ARG A 10 -2.88 11.21 3.60
C ARG A 10 -2.13 10.03 4.21
N TYR A 11 -1.36 10.26 5.26
CA TYR A 11 -0.69 9.20 6.02
C TYR A 11 -1.69 8.25 6.69
N ARG A 12 -2.75 8.80 7.31
CA ARG A 12 -3.83 7.99 7.88
C ARG A 12 -4.56 7.17 6.81
N GLU A 13 -4.94 7.79 5.70
CA GLU A 13 -5.56 7.13 4.55
C GLU A 13 -4.69 5.96 4.05
N PHE A 14 -3.38 6.15 3.96
CA PHE A 14 -2.45 5.09 3.59
C PHE A 14 -2.47 3.92 4.58
N LEU A 15 -2.37 4.19 5.89
CA LEU A 15 -2.40 3.15 6.92
C LEU A 15 -3.72 2.37 6.92
N ASP A 16 -4.85 3.05 6.75
CA ASP A 16 -6.17 2.41 6.72
C ASP A 16 -6.32 1.50 5.48
N LEU A 17 -5.65 1.84 4.36
CA LEU A 17 -5.65 1.05 3.12
C LEU A 17 -4.59 -0.06 3.08
N MET A 18 -3.69 -0.14 4.08
CA MET A 18 -2.59 -1.12 4.09
C MET A 18 -3.06 -2.58 4.00
N PRO A 19 -4.08 -3.05 4.75
CA PRO A 19 -4.52 -4.44 4.68
C PRO A 19 -4.97 -4.86 3.27
N LEU A 20 -5.78 -4.03 2.61
CA LEU A 20 -6.22 -4.28 1.24
C LEU A 20 -5.04 -4.19 0.25
N THR A 21 -4.15 -3.23 0.45
CA THR A 21 -2.94 -3.07 -0.37
C THR A 21 -2.07 -4.33 -0.34
N LEU A 22 -1.80 -4.88 0.85
CA LEU A 22 -0.99 -6.09 0.99
C LEU A 22 -1.70 -7.33 0.41
N ALA A 23 -3.01 -7.45 0.61
CA ALA A 23 -3.82 -8.53 0.03
C ALA A 23 -3.79 -8.51 -1.51
N LEU A 24 -3.88 -7.32 -2.13
CA LEU A 24 -3.79 -7.16 -3.58
C LEU A 24 -2.37 -7.33 -4.12
N ALA A 25 -1.35 -6.97 -3.34
CA ALA A 25 0.05 -7.13 -3.75
C ALA A 25 0.46 -8.61 -3.84
N GLY A 26 -0.18 -9.50 -3.05
CA GLY A 26 -0.01 -10.95 -3.16
C GLY A 26 1.43 -11.44 -2.96
N LEU A 27 2.25 -10.67 -2.25
CA LEU A 27 3.66 -10.97 -2.09
C LEU A 27 3.87 -12.08 -1.04
N PRO A 28 4.64 -13.13 -1.35
CA PRO A 28 4.96 -14.17 -0.38
C PRO A 28 5.88 -13.62 0.73
N ASP A 29 5.85 -14.24 1.90
CA ASP A 29 6.83 -13.97 2.95
C ASP A 29 8.19 -14.61 2.62
N SER A 30 9.24 -14.12 3.30
CA SER A 30 10.57 -14.69 3.16
C SER A 30 10.62 -16.03 3.87
N GLU A 31 11.38 -16.98 3.32
CA GLU A 31 11.69 -18.21 4.04
C GLU A 31 12.39 -17.92 5.38
N HIS A 32 12.19 -18.80 6.35
CA HIS A 32 12.79 -18.62 7.66
C HIS A 32 14.32 -18.56 7.56
N GLY A 33 14.91 -17.53 8.18
CA GLY A 33 16.37 -17.31 8.16
C GLY A 33 16.92 -16.74 6.86
N ARG A 34 16.07 -16.40 5.88
CA ARG A 34 16.49 -15.71 4.65
C ARG A 34 16.04 -14.25 4.65
N TYR A 35 16.97 -13.36 4.31
CA TYR A 35 16.68 -11.95 4.07
C TYR A 35 16.46 -11.70 2.58
N TYR A 36 15.67 -10.68 2.26
CA TYR A 36 15.55 -10.23 0.89
C TYR A 36 16.83 -9.56 0.41
N SER A 37 17.21 -9.80 -0.84
CA SER A 37 18.19 -8.95 -1.54
C SER A 37 17.59 -7.58 -1.87
N GLU A 38 18.44 -6.63 -2.24
CA GLU A 38 18.01 -5.30 -2.68
C GLU A 38 17.04 -5.38 -3.88
N GLU A 39 17.35 -6.18 -4.89
CA GLU A 39 16.50 -6.41 -6.07
C GLU A 39 15.12 -7.01 -5.69
N GLN A 40 15.10 -7.93 -4.73
CA GLN A 40 13.85 -8.49 -4.21
C GLN A 40 13.03 -7.42 -3.48
N ILE A 41 13.68 -6.57 -2.68
CA ILE A 41 13.02 -5.44 -2.02
C ILE A 41 12.45 -4.48 -3.06
N GLU A 42 13.21 -4.11 -4.09
CA GLU A 42 12.75 -3.21 -5.16
C GLU A 42 11.52 -3.77 -5.86
N THR A 43 11.54 -5.05 -6.24
CA THR A 43 10.39 -5.74 -6.86
C THR A 43 9.16 -5.66 -5.96
N ARG A 44 9.33 -5.91 -4.65
CA ARG A 44 8.24 -5.81 -3.67
C ARG A 44 7.71 -4.38 -3.55
N LEU A 45 8.59 -3.38 -3.56
CA LEU A 45 8.19 -1.96 -3.52
C LEU A 45 7.35 -1.58 -4.74
N PHE A 46 7.69 -2.06 -5.94
CA PHE A 46 6.87 -1.88 -7.14
C PHE A 46 5.48 -2.51 -6.96
N ALA A 47 5.40 -3.78 -6.53
CA ALA A 47 4.12 -4.45 -6.31
C ALA A 47 3.23 -3.70 -5.31
N VAL A 48 3.78 -3.30 -4.15
CA VAL A 48 3.04 -2.55 -3.11
C VAL A 48 2.55 -1.20 -3.64
N ARG A 49 3.36 -0.46 -4.40
CA ARG A 49 2.94 0.83 -4.99
C ARG A 49 1.77 0.67 -5.97
N HIS A 50 1.83 -0.34 -6.83
CA HIS A 50 0.75 -0.62 -7.78
C HIS A 50 -0.53 -1.07 -7.07
N ALA A 51 -0.40 -1.96 -6.09
CA ALA A 51 -1.52 -2.43 -5.28
C ALA A 51 -2.18 -1.30 -4.49
N TYR A 52 -1.41 -0.37 -3.92
CA TYR A 52 -1.96 0.78 -3.21
C TYR A 52 -2.80 1.67 -4.14
N LYS A 53 -2.31 1.92 -5.36
CA LYS A 53 -3.08 2.68 -6.36
C LYS A 53 -4.40 1.97 -6.71
N ALA A 54 -4.37 0.66 -6.87
CA ALA A 54 -5.57 -0.13 -7.13
C ALA A 54 -6.56 -0.09 -5.95
N ALA A 55 -6.08 -0.35 -4.72
CA ALA A 55 -6.87 -0.32 -3.48
C ALA A 55 -7.57 1.04 -3.30
N ARG A 56 -6.81 2.13 -3.47
CA ARG A 56 -7.33 3.49 -3.35
C ARG A 56 -8.39 3.81 -4.41
N ASN A 57 -8.18 3.38 -5.65
CA ASN A 57 -9.17 3.58 -6.72
C ASN A 57 -10.45 2.80 -6.44
N LEU A 58 -10.34 1.54 -6.00
CA LEU A 58 -11.48 0.70 -5.63
C LEU A 58 -12.30 1.31 -4.49
N VAL A 59 -11.65 1.73 -3.40
CA VAL A 59 -12.34 2.34 -2.27
C VAL A 59 -13.03 3.64 -2.67
N ARG A 60 -12.36 4.48 -3.46
CA ARG A 60 -12.97 5.69 -4.01
C ARG A 60 -14.20 5.38 -4.85
N GLU A 61 -14.12 4.39 -5.73
CA GLU A 61 -15.25 3.96 -6.54
C GLU A 61 -16.43 3.51 -5.66
N ILE A 62 -16.20 2.64 -4.69
CA ILE A 62 -17.23 2.12 -3.77
C ILE A 62 -17.89 3.24 -2.98
N VAL A 63 -17.10 4.14 -2.37
CA VAL A 63 -17.59 5.22 -1.53
C VAL A 63 -18.29 6.31 -2.35
N SER A 64 -17.79 6.62 -3.55
CA SER A 64 -18.38 7.64 -4.44
C SER A 64 -19.67 7.22 -5.12
N LYS A 65 -19.90 5.90 -5.28
CA LYS A 65 -21.11 5.32 -5.87
C LYS A 65 -22.17 4.93 -4.82
N SER A 66 -21.96 5.30 -3.57
CA SER A 66 -22.92 5.13 -2.46
C SER A 66 -23.73 6.41 -2.21
#